data_AF-A0A370VL27-F1
#
_entry.id   AF-A0A370VL27-F1
#
_cell.length_a   1.000
_cell.length_b   1.000
_cell.length_c   1.000
_cell.angle_alpha   90.00
_cell.angle_beta   90.00
_cell.angle_gamma   90.00
#
_symmetry.space_group_name_H-M   'P 1'
#
loop_
_entity.id
_entity.type
_entity.pdbx_description
1 polymer ?
#
loop_
_entity_poly.entity_id
_entity_poly.type
_entity_poly.pdbx_seq_one_letter_code
_entity_poly.pdbx_strand_id
1 'polypeptide(L)'
;MQIKPRQHLLDIWQAIARHSFDGGEWQWGDWGKESSVADAERLLCLLYPATEIPAFRLDDPDTTQEDVQQVLKKAGGRLDIPANLVTAAADFMRTHTGEDKRPTFAGGYYFGSQDKTKELTEEQRLLGVVDSYSMSITLCLALLGFLKVYETRTRRSDIKETIAELRAATSNRLTAAMVSLLRSFVVNVFDTDSSQGQTLTELLGQQRLSQRQVLNKFQNRFRALRAAINESVFLGIDVQEGLKDENQLFECGFSWTMVKDAPEVETSEPIGPQPDGVANPVPYLYFTVVALDGIQDLFSDRTLTLGLLNTEQQRLAESLRLRWELTQQYWSGIARFNAERWPLEDIPWRTTGQKLESEYFSLSVAAILVHDLMRRRATDDDLTRTVGVMERLAERGRITSRMVRDDPIVHALHNVGVVLPLQGSERLGPPMTWAMTDFSAQLLKRTVQLCTLSRNLASHDRLLRLAEDVFDHMWRRRIRDGEGVGLWDNIHAAYPDAEIHQRRVPVSWSITERVTEVMVQANVMYRQPPIRSNELTELAKALLSESAHLLGNEQMEPAPADAGRHGMQLRNIEVKLRRARTLVEEQPGTAYALTLDVLGQLDSLARAREAADRGV
;
A
#
# COMPACT_ATOMS: atom_id res chain seq x y z
N MET A 1 1.95 3.20 19.96
CA MET A 1 0.52 3.56 20.14
C MET A 1 -0.34 2.58 19.34
N GLN A 2 -1.52 2.19 19.84
CA GLN A 2 -2.41 1.29 19.11
C GLN A 2 -2.94 1.91 17.81
N ILE A 3 -2.89 1.15 16.72
CA ILE A 3 -3.48 1.55 15.43
C ILE A 3 -5.00 1.43 15.52
N LYS A 4 -5.71 2.56 15.37
CA LYS A 4 -7.17 2.66 15.39
C LYS A 4 -7.65 3.23 14.06
N PRO A 5 -7.77 2.42 12.99
CA PRO A 5 -7.93 2.91 11.62
C PRO A 5 -9.06 3.92 11.45
N ARG A 6 -10.24 3.63 12.03
CA ARG A 6 -11.38 4.53 11.96
C ARG A 6 -11.12 5.90 12.61
N GLN A 7 -10.64 5.91 13.85
CA GLN A 7 -10.38 7.16 14.55
C GLN A 7 -9.31 7.98 13.83
N HIS A 8 -8.23 7.34 13.41
CA HIS A 8 -7.11 8.01 12.76
C HIS A 8 -7.50 8.57 11.38
N LEU A 9 -8.34 7.85 10.62
CA LEU A 9 -8.90 8.38 9.37
C LEU A 9 -9.81 9.58 9.60
N LEU A 10 -10.65 9.57 10.64
CA LEU A 10 -11.49 10.72 10.99
C LEU A 10 -10.65 11.94 11.38
N ASP A 11 -9.55 11.75 12.12
CA ASP A 11 -8.60 12.81 12.47
C ASP A 11 -7.90 13.40 11.24
N ILE A 12 -7.53 12.55 10.28
CA ILE A 12 -6.92 12.95 9.00
C ILE A 12 -7.95 13.73 8.17
N TRP A 13 -9.17 13.22 8.03
CA TRP A 13 -10.25 13.89 7.30
C TRP A 13 -10.62 15.24 7.90
N GLN A 14 -10.62 15.35 9.23
CA GLN A 14 -10.83 16.63 9.90
C GLN A 14 -9.70 17.63 9.55
N ALA A 15 -8.45 17.18 9.54
CA ALA A 15 -7.32 18.03 9.17
C ALA A 15 -7.39 18.49 7.70
N ILE A 16 -7.71 17.56 6.79
CA ILE A 16 -7.90 17.86 5.37
C ILE A 16 -9.07 18.80 5.15
N ALA A 17 -10.20 18.57 5.82
CA ALA A 17 -11.37 19.44 5.73
C ALA A 17 -11.06 20.86 6.20
N ARG A 18 -10.21 20.99 7.24
CA ARG A 18 -9.76 22.31 7.72
C ARG A 18 -8.86 23.04 6.75
N HIS A 19 -7.97 22.32 6.07
CA HIS A 19 -6.96 22.87 5.18
C HIS A 19 -7.45 23.05 3.73
N SER A 20 -8.37 22.21 3.28
CA SER A 20 -8.72 22.08 1.86
C SER A 20 -10.09 22.61 1.50
N PHE A 21 -10.88 22.99 2.48
CA PHE A 21 -12.19 23.57 2.24
C PHE A 21 -12.35 24.90 2.94
N ASP A 22 -12.82 25.88 2.17
CA ASP A 22 -13.36 27.14 2.69
C ASP A 22 -14.79 27.30 2.16
N GLY A 23 -15.77 27.39 3.06
CA GLY A 23 -17.18 27.49 2.69
C GLY A 23 -17.73 26.32 1.84
N GLY A 24 -17.10 25.16 1.83
CA GLY A 24 -17.45 24.03 0.96
C GLY A 24 -16.74 24.02 -0.40
N GLU A 25 -16.01 25.08 -0.74
CA GLU A 25 -15.20 25.14 -1.96
C GLU A 25 -13.81 24.56 -1.71
N TRP A 26 -13.29 23.80 -2.68
CA TRP A 26 -11.97 23.20 -2.60
C TRP A 26 -10.87 24.23 -2.86
N GLN A 27 -9.95 24.35 -1.91
CA GLN A 27 -8.84 25.29 -1.96
C GLN A 27 -7.52 24.54 -2.17
N TRP A 28 -6.92 24.74 -3.34
CA TRP A 28 -5.63 24.12 -3.69
C TRP A 28 -4.44 24.75 -2.93
N GLY A 29 -4.57 26.00 -2.48
CA GLY A 29 -3.50 26.74 -1.81
C GLY A 29 -2.38 27.16 -2.78
N ASP A 30 -1.36 27.85 -2.26
CA ASP A 30 -0.32 28.50 -3.06
C ASP A 30 0.51 27.55 -3.95
N TRP A 31 0.64 26.29 -3.53
CA TRP A 31 1.45 25.27 -4.21
C TRP A 31 0.62 24.24 -4.98
N GLY A 32 -0.71 24.30 -4.85
CA GLY A 32 -1.58 23.38 -5.57
C GLY A 32 -1.64 23.76 -7.05
N LYS A 33 -2.03 22.81 -7.90
CA LYS A 33 -2.02 22.93 -9.37
C LYS A 33 -0.64 22.89 -10.03
N GLU A 34 0.45 22.99 -9.27
CA GLU A 34 1.82 22.92 -9.81
C GLU A 34 2.32 21.48 -10.02
N SER A 35 1.79 20.52 -9.26
CA SER A 35 2.21 19.11 -9.30
C SER A 35 1.00 18.20 -9.38
N SER A 36 0.92 17.44 -10.47
CA SER A 36 -0.11 16.43 -10.64
C SER A 36 -0.01 15.33 -9.58
N VAL A 37 1.18 15.09 -9.03
CA VAL A 37 1.40 14.11 -7.95
C VAL A 37 0.77 14.63 -6.65
N ALA A 38 1.14 15.83 -6.22
CA ALA A 38 0.68 16.40 -4.96
C ALA A 38 -0.84 16.60 -4.89
N ASP A 39 -1.42 17.07 -6.00
CA ASP A 39 -2.86 17.29 -6.06
C ASP A 39 -3.62 15.96 -6.03
N ALA A 40 -3.09 14.91 -6.67
CA ALA A 40 -3.66 13.57 -6.62
C ALA A 40 -3.55 12.96 -5.21
N GLU A 41 -2.39 13.08 -4.55
CA GLU A 41 -2.19 12.64 -3.16
C GLU A 41 -3.24 13.25 -2.23
N ARG A 42 -3.48 14.55 -2.37
CA ARG A 42 -4.46 15.27 -1.56
C ARG A 42 -5.90 14.80 -1.80
N LEU A 43 -6.29 14.59 -3.05
CA LEU A 43 -7.62 14.06 -3.37
C LEU A 43 -7.81 12.63 -2.86
N LEU A 44 -6.78 11.80 -3.00
CA LEU A 44 -6.80 10.41 -2.55
C LEU A 44 -6.96 10.27 -1.05
N CYS A 45 -6.48 11.24 -0.26
CA CYS A 45 -6.72 11.24 1.18
C CYS A 45 -8.22 11.20 1.56
N LEU A 46 -9.12 11.68 0.68
CA LEU A 46 -10.57 11.57 0.87
C LEU A 46 -11.18 10.46 -0.01
N LEU A 47 -10.82 10.41 -1.29
CA LEU A 47 -11.45 9.50 -2.24
C LEU A 47 -11.13 8.03 -1.93
N TYR A 48 -9.89 7.71 -1.56
CA TYR A 48 -9.48 6.33 -1.35
C TYR A 48 -10.22 5.67 -0.17
N PRO A 49 -10.26 6.24 1.06
CA PRO A 49 -11.05 5.64 2.14
C PRO A 49 -12.56 5.65 1.85
N ALA A 50 -13.08 6.68 1.15
CA ALA A 50 -14.49 6.77 0.80
C ALA A 50 -14.93 5.65 -0.15
N THR A 51 -14.01 5.14 -0.98
CA THR A 51 -14.30 4.09 -1.95
C THR A 51 -13.98 2.68 -1.45
N GLU A 52 -13.00 2.54 -0.56
CA GLU A 52 -12.53 1.25 -0.05
C GLU A 52 -13.23 0.82 1.25
N ILE A 53 -13.65 1.76 2.10
CA ILE A 53 -14.27 1.46 3.40
C ILE A 53 -15.74 1.86 3.39
N PRO A 54 -16.70 0.91 3.45
CA PRO A 54 -18.13 1.23 3.44
C PRO A 54 -18.59 2.22 4.52
N ALA A 55 -17.92 2.22 5.68
CA ALA A 55 -18.24 3.13 6.78
C ALA A 55 -17.78 4.59 6.54
N PHE A 56 -16.91 4.83 5.55
CA PHE A 56 -16.45 6.17 5.16
C PHE A 56 -17.09 6.64 3.84
N ARG A 57 -18.11 5.93 3.36
CA ARG A 57 -18.73 6.20 2.06
C ARG A 57 -19.27 7.63 1.95
N LEU A 58 -18.91 8.30 0.87
CA LEU A 58 -19.33 9.67 0.56
C LEU A 58 -20.19 9.78 -0.72
N ASP A 59 -20.20 8.76 -1.59
CA ASP A 59 -20.96 8.74 -2.85
C ASP A 59 -22.46 8.47 -2.67
N ASP A 60 -22.89 8.05 -1.48
CA ASP A 60 -24.29 7.81 -1.12
C ASP A 60 -24.67 8.66 0.11
N PRO A 61 -25.24 9.87 -0.11
CA PRO A 61 -25.62 10.77 0.96
C PRO A 61 -26.55 10.15 2.01
N ASP A 62 -27.39 9.18 1.64
CA ASP A 62 -28.36 8.61 2.58
C ASP A 62 -27.72 7.69 3.63
N THR A 63 -26.50 7.23 3.36
CA THR A 63 -25.77 6.27 4.21
C THR A 63 -24.53 6.86 4.89
N THR A 64 -24.20 8.13 4.62
CA THR A 64 -23.08 8.82 5.26
C THR A 64 -23.26 8.86 6.78
N GLN A 65 -22.24 8.42 7.50
CA GLN A 65 -22.26 8.32 8.96
C GLN A 65 -22.11 9.69 9.63
N GLU A 66 -22.71 9.86 10.81
CA GLU A 66 -22.78 11.16 11.51
C GLU A 66 -21.40 11.71 11.89
N ASP A 67 -20.48 10.85 12.33
CA ASP A 67 -19.12 11.25 12.69
C ASP A 67 -18.29 11.66 11.47
N VAL A 68 -18.46 10.97 10.34
CA VAL A 68 -17.90 11.36 9.04
C VAL A 68 -18.41 12.73 8.61
N GLN A 69 -19.73 12.97 8.70
CA GLN A 69 -20.32 14.28 8.38
C GLN A 69 -19.76 15.37 9.32
N GLN A 70 -19.58 15.07 10.60
CA GLN A 70 -19.08 16.03 11.57
C GLN A 70 -17.64 16.47 11.29
N VAL A 71 -16.75 15.54 10.92
CA VAL A 71 -15.35 15.88 10.60
C VAL A 71 -15.24 16.61 9.26
N LEU A 72 -16.13 16.32 8.30
CA LEU A 72 -16.18 16.96 6.98
C LEU A 72 -17.10 18.19 6.92
N LYS A 73 -17.60 18.72 8.04
CA LYS A 73 -18.53 19.86 8.05
C LYS A 73 -18.08 21.08 7.23
N LYS A 74 -16.77 21.31 7.11
CA LYS A 74 -16.19 22.40 6.31
C LYS A 74 -16.31 22.16 4.80
N ALA A 75 -16.39 20.90 4.38
CA ALA A 75 -16.65 20.49 3.01
C ALA A 75 -18.14 20.57 2.64
N GLY A 76 -19.02 20.94 3.57
CA GLY A 76 -20.45 21.12 3.36
C GLY A 76 -21.32 20.11 4.13
N GLY A 77 -22.63 20.14 3.84
CA GLY A 77 -23.57 19.18 4.37
C GLY A 77 -23.48 17.83 3.67
N ARG A 78 -24.24 16.85 4.18
CA ARG A 78 -24.32 15.48 3.65
C ARG A 78 -24.62 15.41 2.13
N LEU A 79 -25.43 16.34 1.62
CA LEU A 79 -25.78 16.43 0.20
C LEU A 79 -24.74 17.21 -0.63
N ASP A 80 -23.96 18.08 0.01
CA ASP A 80 -23.01 18.97 -0.66
C ASP A 80 -21.64 18.31 -0.82
N ILE A 81 -21.19 17.54 0.18
CA ILE A 81 -19.89 16.87 0.20
C ILE A 81 -19.60 16.12 -1.11
N PRO A 82 -20.46 15.20 -1.61
CA PRO A 82 -20.16 14.51 -2.86
C PRO A 82 -20.16 15.42 -4.09
N ALA A 83 -21.01 16.45 -4.13
CA ALA A 83 -20.99 17.43 -5.21
C ALA A 83 -19.67 18.24 -5.21
N ASN A 84 -19.22 18.66 -4.04
CA ASN A 84 -17.98 19.42 -3.89
C ASN A 84 -16.75 18.59 -4.24
N LEU A 85 -16.75 17.30 -3.92
CA LEU A 85 -15.71 16.36 -4.35
C LEU A 85 -15.70 16.16 -5.87
N VAL A 86 -16.87 16.05 -6.51
CA VAL A 86 -16.99 16.00 -7.98
C VAL A 86 -16.41 17.27 -8.61
N THR A 87 -16.74 18.45 -8.07
CA THR A 87 -16.21 19.72 -8.58
C THR A 87 -14.69 19.83 -8.40
N ALA A 88 -14.16 19.42 -7.23
CA ALA A 88 -12.72 19.41 -6.97
C ALA A 88 -11.98 18.46 -7.92
N ALA A 89 -12.51 17.26 -8.15
CA ALA A 89 -11.94 16.30 -9.09
C ALA A 89 -12.03 16.77 -10.55
N ALA A 90 -13.10 17.46 -10.93
CA ALA A 90 -13.22 18.08 -12.25
C ALA A 90 -12.20 19.22 -12.45
N ASP A 91 -11.97 20.03 -11.42
CA ASP A 91 -10.92 21.05 -11.45
C ASP A 91 -9.53 20.45 -11.57
N PHE A 92 -9.24 19.36 -10.85
CA PHE A 92 -8.01 18.59 -11.01
C PHE A 92 -7.82 18.10 -12.46
N MET A 93 -8.83 17.47 -13.05
CA MET A 93 -8.73 16.95 -14.42
C MET A 93 -8.49 18.06 -15.44
N ARG A 94 -9.17 19.20 -15.31
CA ARG A 94 -8.95 20.36 -16.20
C ARG A 94 -7.58 20.98 -16.02
N THR A 95 -7.13 21.12 -14.77
CA THR A 95 -5.82 21.69 -14.44
C THR A 95 -4.67 20.84 -15.00
N HIS A 96 -4.78 19.52 -14.87
CA HIS A 96 -3.77 18.56 -15.32
C HIS A 96 -4.10 17.97 -16.70
N THR A 97 -4.56 18.84 -17.60
CA THR A 97 -4.76 18.57 -19.02
C THR A 97 -4.08 19.67 -19.82
N GLY A 98 -3.20 19.29 -20.75
CA GLY A 98 -2.43 20.22 -21.58
C GLY A 98 -3.27 20.93 -22.65
N GLU A 99 -2.67 21.91 -23.33
CA GLU A 99 -3.34 22.65 -24.42
C GLU A 99 -3.77 21.75 -25.59
N ASP A 100 -3.02 20.67 -25.82
CA ASP A 100 -3.32 19.60 -26.78
C ASP A 100 -4.41 18.62 -26.28
N LYS A 101 -5.06 18.94 -25.16
CA LYS A 101 -6.12 18.17 -24.49
C LYS A 101 -5.66 16.81 -23.95
N ARG A 102 -4.34 16.57 -23.87
CA ARG A 102 -3.83 15.32 -23.26
C ARG A 102 -3.72 15.47 -21.75
N PRO A 103 -3.97 14.40 -20.98
CA PRO A 103 -3.65 14.39 -19.56
C PRO A 103 -2.16 14.64 -19.32
N THR A 104 -1.83 15.54 -18.40
CA THR A 104 -0.45 15.80 -17.96
C THR A 104 -0.17 15.13 -16.62
N PHE A 105 1.09 14.74 -16.41
CA PHE A 105 1.53 13.96 -15.26
C PHE A 105 2.70 14.63 -14.54
N ALA A 106 2.73 15.97 -14.58
CA ALA A 106 3.84 16.79 -14.11
C ALA A 106 4.26 16.47 -12.67
N GLY A 107 5.56 16.22 -12.47
CA GLY A 107 6.14 16.07 -11.12
C GLY A 107 6.22 17.39 -10.35
N GLY A 108 6.34 18.53 -11.04
CA GLY A 108 6.30 19.86 -10.44
C GLY A 108 7.43 20.11 -9.45
N TYR A 109 7.08 20.57 -8.24
CA TYR A 109 8.04 20.91 -7.19
C TYR A 109 8.73 19.69 -6.55
N TYR A 110 8.29 18.46 -6.84
CA TYR A 110 8.99 17.24 -6.38
C TYR A 110 10.34 17.05 -7.08
N PHE A 111 10.52 17.63 -8.27
CA PHE A 111 11.82 17.61 -8.94
C PHE A 111 12.77 18.65 -8.34
N GLY A 112 13.97 18.19 -8.00
CA GLY A 112 15.10 19.04 -7.58
C GLY A 112 16.20 19.08 -8.64
N SER A 113 17.03 20.12 -8.63
CA SER A 113 18.27 20.15 -9.40
C SER A 113 19.41 19.48 -8.62
N GLN A 114 20.20 18.65 -9.30
CA GLN A 114 21.42 18.09 -8.71
C GLN A 114 22.45 19.19 -8.44
N ASP A 115 22.48 20.22 -9.28
CA ASP A 115 23.27 21.43 -9.09
C ASP A 115 22.44 22.48 -8.35
N LYS A 116 22.70 22.66 -7.06
CA LYS A 116 21.97 23.59 -6.19
C LYS A 116 22.04 25.07 -6.63
N THR A 117 22.95 25.41 -7.55
CA THR A 117 23.09 26.76 -8.09
C THR A 117 22.23 27.00 -9.34
N LYS A 118 21.64 25.94 -9.90
CA LYS A 118 20.82 26.00 -11.12
C LYS A 118 19.38 25.64 -10.81
N GLU A 119 18.46 26.42 -11.35
CA GLU A 119 17.04 26.10 -11.30
C GLU A 119 16.65 25.20 -12.49
N LEU A 120 15.67 24.34 -12.27
CA LEU A 120 15.08 23.52 -13.33
C LEU A 120 14.21 24.40 -14.24
N THR A 121 14.21 24.08 -15.53
CA THR A 121 13.33 24.74 -16.52
C THR A 121 11.87 24.34 -16.31
N GLU A 122 10.95 25.11 -16.89
CA GLU A 122 9.52 24.77 -16.86
C GLU A 122 9.23 23.42 -17.53
N GLU A 123 9.87 23.15 -18.68
CA GLU A 123 9.79 21.86 -19.37
C GLU A 123 10.17 20.69 -18.46
N GLN A 124 11.26 20.82 -17.69
CA GLN A 124 11.69 19.81 -16.74
C GLN A 124 10.67 19.59 -15.61
N ARG A 125 9.97 20.64 -15.17
CA ARG A 125 8.93 20.54 -14.13
C ARG A 125 7.66 19.86 -14.64
N LEU A 126 7.33 20.05 -15.92
CA LEU A 126 6.15 19.48 -16.57
C LEU A 126 6.32 18.01 -16.98
N LEU A 127 7.51 17.45 -16.85
CA LEU A 127 7.76 16.04 -17.18
C LEU A 127 6.87 15.10 -16.35
N GLY A 128 6.33 14.10 -17.05
CA GLY A 128 5.67 12.97 -16.43
C GLY A 128 6.64 12.13 -15.61
N VAL A 129 6.16 11.55 -14.52
CA VAL A 129 6.93 10.67 -13.63
C VAL A 129 6.11 9.44 -13.29
N VAL A 130 6.76 8.29 -13.10
CA VAL A 130 6.09 7.02 -12.76
C VAL A 130 5.22 7.14 -11.52
N ASP A 131 5.60 7.98 -10.57
CA ASP A 131 4.80 8.27 -9.39
C ASP A 131 3.42 8.84 -9.76
N SER A 132 3.38 9.82 -10.67
CA SER A 132 2.13 10.42 -11.17
C SER A 132 1.32 9.44 -12.02
N TYR A 133 1.95 8.61 -12.86
CA TYR A 133 1.23 7.60 -13.65
C TYR A 133 0.57 6.58 -12.73
N SER A 134 1.30 6.07 -11.74
CA SER A 134 0.80 5.09 -10.78
C SER A 134 -0.32 5.67 -9.91
N MET A 135 -0.10 6.85 -9.33
CA MET A 135 -1.09 7.55 -8.51
C MET A 135 -2.37 7.85 -9.30
N SER A 136 -2.24 8.17 -10.60
CA SER A 136 -3.38 8.43 -11.47
C SER A 136 -4.24 7.19 -11.69
N ILE A 137 -3.67 5.97 -11.71
CA ILE A 137 -4.47 4.75 -11.78
C ILE A 137 -5.36 4.64 -10.54
N THR A 138 -4.78 4.73 -9.35
CA THR A 138 -5.52 4.65 -8.07
C THR A 138 -6.60 5.73 -8.00
N LEU A 139 -6.26 6.99 -8.30
CA LEU A 139 -7.21 8.10 -8.31
C LEU A 139 -8.35 7.88 -9.30
N CYS A 140 -8.05 7.46 -10.54
CA CYS A 140 -9.07 7.25 -11.56
C CYS A 140 -10.01 6.10 -11.18
N LEU A 141 -9.50 5.01 -10.62
CA LEU A 141 -10.33 3.88 -10.16
C LEU A 141 -11.21 4.22 -8.96
N ALA A 142 -10.67 4.99 -8.00
CA ALA A 142 -11.46 5.52 -6.89
C ALA A 142 -12.60 6.41 -7.44
N LEU A 143 -12.26 7.36 -8.31
CA LEU A 143 -13.20 8.31 -8.89
C LEU A 143 -14.25 7.66 -9.78
N LEU A 144 -13.88 6.75 -10.70
CA LEU A 144 -14.86 6.04 -11.54
C LEU A 144 -15.88 5.27 -10.70
N GLY A 145 -15.42 4.59 -9.65
CA GLY A 145 -16.34 3.87 -8.75
C GLY A 145 -17.22 4.82 -7.93
N PHE A 146 -16.67 5.94 -7.45
CA PHE A 146 -17.43 6.98 -6.76
C PHE A 146 -18.53 7.57 -7.66
N LEU A 147 -18.17 7.96 -8.89
CA LEU A 147 -19.10 8.55 -9.86
C LEU A 147 -20.21 7.57 -10.25
N LYS A 148 -19.88 6.28 -10.40
CA LYS A 148 -20.84 5.23 -10.75
C LYS A 148 -21.98 5.12 -9.74
N VAL A 149 -21.68 5.26 -8.45
CA VAL A 149 -22.70 5.24 -7.38
C VAL A 149 -23.42 6.59 -7.31
N TYR A 150 -22.66 7.69 -7.21
CA TYR A 150 -23.23 9.02 -6.95
C TYR A 150 -24.15 9.53 -8.06
N GLU A 151 -23.87 9.19 -9.32
CA GLU A 151 -24.72 9.52 -10.47
C GLU A 151 -26.18 9.07 -10.29
N THR A 152 -26.37 7.90 -9.66
CA THR A 152 -27.70 7.32 -9.40
C THR A 152 -28.41 7.97 -8.20
N ARG A 153 -27.68 8.69 -7.36
CA ARG A 153 -28.18 9.30 -6.11
C ARG A 153 -28.52 10.78 -6.29
N THR A 154 -27.78 11.50 -7.10
CA THR A 154 -28.02 12.94 -7.31
C THR A 154 -29.21 13.21 -8.24
N ARG A 155 -29.99 14.25 -7.92
CA ARG A 155 -31.08 14.77 -8.78
C ARG A 155 -30.72 16.08 -9.49
N ARG A 156 -29.57 16.68 -9.15
CA ARG A 156 -29.08 17.95 -9.69
C ARG A 156 -28.56 17.77 -11.11
N SER A 157 -29.13 18.49 -12.08
CA SER A 157 -28.80 18.35 -13.51
C SER A 157 -27.38 18.85 -13.83
N ASP A 158 -26.98 19.97 -13.23
CA ASP A 158 -25.64 20.56 -13.32
C ASP A 158 -24.56 19.58 -12.85
N ILE A 159 -24.81 18.88 -11.74
CA ILE A 159 -23.88 17.88 -11.22
C ILE A 159 -23.85 16.63 -12.12
N LYS A 160 -24.97 16.22 -12.71
CA LYS A 160 -24.98 15.07 -13.64
C LYS A 160 -24.16 15.36 -14.90
N GLU A 161 -24.25 16.56 -15.44
CA GLU A 161 -23.42 16.99 -16.57
C GLU A 161 -21.94 16.97 -16.20
N THR A 162 -21.59 17.55 -15.04
CA THR A 162 -20.22 17.52 -14.52
C THR A 162 -19.71 16.08 -14.32
N ILE A 163 -20.56 15.16 -13.83
CA ILE A 163 -20.22 13.74 -13.66
C ILE A 163 -19.91 13.08 -15.02
N ALA A 164 -20.71 13.38 -16.06
CA ALA A 164 -20.50 12.81 -17.39
C ALA A 164 -19.18 13.29 -18.00
N GLU A 165 -18.90 14.58 -17.93
CA GLU A 165 -17.62 15.17 -18.37
C GLU A 165 -16.45 14.57 -17.59
N LEU A 166 -16.56 14.53 -16.26
CA LEU A 166 -15.52 14.02 -15.38
C LEU A 166 -15.26 12.54 -15.64
N ARG A 167 -16.28 11.73 -15.91
CA ARG A 167 -16.11 10.30 -16.25
C ARG A 167 -15.31 10.13 -17.53
N ALA A 168 -15.60 10.92 -18.57
CA ALA A 168 -14.85 10.88 -19.82
C ALA A 168 -13.38 11.28 -19.62
N ALA A 169 -13.13 12.39 -18.90
CA ALA A 169 -11.78 12.85 -18.58
C ALA A 169 -11.00 11.83 -17.73
N THR A 170 -11.66 11.22 -16.75
CA THR A 170 -11.08 10.18 -15.89
C THR A 170 -10.71 8.93 -16.67
N SER A 171 -11.58 8.48 -17.59
CA SER A 171 -11.29 7.34 -18.46
C SER A 171 -10.10 7.62 -19.38
N ASN A 172 -10.04 8.82 -19.97
CA ASN A 172 -8.92 9.24 -20.82
C ASN A 172 -7.59 9.26 -20.03
N ARG A 173 -7.60 9.87 -18.83
CA ARG A 173 -6.43 9.92 -17.95
C ARG A 173 -5.97 8.53 -17.50
N LEU A 174 -6.90 7.63 -17.16
CA LEU A 174 -6.59 6.26 -16.80
C LEU A 174 -5.85 5.55 -17.94
N THR A 175 -6.37 5.62 -19.16
CA THR A 175 -5.73 5.01 -20.33
C THR A 175 -4.34 5.62 -20.58
N ALA A 176 -4.21 6.95 -20.54
CA ALA A 176 -2.93 7.63 -20.74
C ALA A 176 -1.89 7.21 -19.67
N ALA A 177 -2.30 7.10 -18.41
CA ALA A 177 -1.43 6.63 -17.32
C ALA A 177 -0.95 5.19 -17.53
N MET A 178 -1.83 4.30 -17.97
CA MET A 178 -1.49 2.90 -18.27
C MET A 178 -0.50 2.79 -19.42
N VAL A 179 -0.70 3.57 -20.49
CA VAL A 179 0.23 3.66 -21.62
C VAL A 179 1.59 4.20 -21.19
N SER A 180 1.62 5.27 -20.38
CA SER A 180 2.86 5.82 -19.86
C SER A 180 3.61 4.80 -18.99
N LEU A 181 2.94 4.03 -18.12
CA LEU A 181 3.58 2.96 -17.35
C LEU A 181 4.14 1.84 -18.22
N LEU A 182 3.43 1.43 -19.27
CA LEU A 182 3.94 0.43 -20.23
C LEU A 182 5.25 0.89 -20.87
N ARG A 183 5.36 2.17 -21.21
CA ARG A 183 6.56 2.81 -21.81
C ARG A 183 7.63 3.18 -20.78
N SER A 184 7.34 3.07 -19.49
CA SER A 184 8.32 3.22 -18.40
C SER A 184 8.92 1.90 -17.94
N PHE A 185 8.33 0.76 -18.34
CA PHE A 185 8.90 -0.55 -18.04
C PHE A 185 10.20 -0.76 -18.80
N VAL A 186 11.18 -1.38 -18.14
CA VAL A 186 12.49 -1.62 -18.71
C VAL A 186 12.99 -3.02 -18.37
N VAL A 187 13.65 -3.62 -19.34
CA VAL A 187 14.53 -4.78 -19.14
C VAL A 187 15.93 -4.35 -19.59
N ASN A 188 16.81 -4.18 -18.62
CA ASN A 188 18.19 -3.76 -18.84
C ASN A 188 19.08 -5.00 -18.86
N VAL A 189 19.78 -5.23 -19.98
CA VAL A 189 20.68 -6.37 -20.19
C VAL A 189 22.11 -5.87 -20.26
N PHE A 190 23.02 -6.52 -19.55
CA PHE A 190 24.39 -6.07 -19.41
C PHE A 190 25.37 -7.22 -19.17
N ASP A 191 26.61 -7.02 -19.60
CA ASP A 191 27.68 -8.01 -19.44
C ASP A 191 28.14 -8.11 -17.98
N THR A 192 28.70 -9.27 -17.61
CA THR A 192 29.19 -9.51 -16.24
C THR A 192 30.39 -8.65 -15.86
N ASP A 193 31.20 -8.25 -16.83
CA ASP A 193 32.38 -7.39 -16.66
C ASP A 193 32.02 -5.89 -16.68
N SER A 194 30.82 -5.54 -17.12
CA SER A 194 30.29 -4.19 -17.00
C SER A 194 30.25 -3.75 -15.53
N SER A 195 30.29 -2.45 -15.30
CA SER A 195 30.28 -1.91 -13.94
C SER A 195 28.99 -2.27 -13.15
N GLN A 196 27.87 -2.44 -13.87
CA GLN A 196 26.61 -2.90 -13.30
C GLN A 196 26.66 -4.41 -12.99
N GLY A 197 27.20 -5.21 -13.92
CA GLY A 197 27.38 -6.66 -13.76
C GLY A 197 28.29 -7.03 -12.59
N GLN A 198 29.37 -6.29 -12.38
CA GLN A 198 30.25 -6.44 -11.22
C GLN A 198 29.50 -6.16 -9.92
N THR A 199 28.75 -5.05 -9.87
CA THR A 199 27.96 -4.67 -8.68
C THR A 199 26.91 -5.74 -8.34
N LEU A 200 26.18 -6.25 -9.34
CA LEU A 200 25.19 -7.31 -9.13
C LEU A 200 25.86 -8.61 -8.67
N THR A 201 27.00 -8.97 -9.27
CA THR A 201 27.73 -10.19 -8.91
C THR A 201 28.24 -10.13 -7.46
N GLU A 202 28.81 -9.00 -7.05
CA GLU A 202 29.27 -8.77 -5.67
C GLU A 202 28.12 -8.90 -4.67
N LEU A 203 26.99 -8.26 -4.98
CA LEU A 203 25.79 -8.29 -4.15
C LEU A 203 25.24 -9.71 -3.98
N LEU A 204 25.14 -10.47 -5.08
CA LEU A 204 24.62 -11.84 -5.07
C LEU A 204 25.62 -12.84 -4.46
N GLY A 205 26.92 -12.60 -4.67
CA GLY A 205 27.99 -13.46 -4.20
C GLY A 205 28.28 -13.30 -2.71
N GLN A 206 27.96 -12.14 -2.11
CA GLN A 206 28.20 -11.79 -0.71
C GLN A 206 29.64 -12.14 -0.25
N GLN A 207 30.63 -11.95 -1.13
CA GLN A 207 32.05 -12.32 -0.95
C GLN A 207 32.33 -13.81 -0.71
N ARG A 208 31.34 -14.69 -0.91
CA ARG A 208 31.45 -16.15 -0.70
C ARG A 208 31.50 -16.94 -2.00
N LEU A 209 30.98 -16.38 -3.09
CA LEU A 209 30.93 -17.02 -4.40
C LEU A 209 31.81 -16.27 -5.39
N SER A 210 32.50 -17.01 -6.26
CA SER A 210 33.18 -16.44 -7.41
C SER A 210 32.17 -15.93 -8.45
N GLN A 211 32.57 -14.97 -9.28
CA GLN A 211 31.72 -14.42 -10.35
C GLN A 211 31.14 -15.50 -11.28
N ARG A 212 31.95 -16.52 -11.62
CA ARG A 212 31.51 -17.65 -12.43
C ARG A 212 30.43 -18.49 -11.73
N GLN A 213 30.55 -18.71 -10.42
CA GLN A 213 29.53 -19.44 -9.66
C GLN A 213 28.21 -18.65 -9.57
N VAL A 214 28.30 -17.33 -9.37
CA VAL A 214 27.12 -16.45 -9.38
C VAL A 214 26.43 -16.49 -10.73
N LEU A 215 27.18 -16.33 -11.85
CA LEU A 215 26.63 -16.38 -13.19
C LEU A 215 25.92 -17.71 -13.49
N ASN A 216 26.58 -18.85 -13.24
CA ASN A 216 25.98 -20.18 -13.46
C ASN A 216 24.69 -20.36 -12.65
N LYS A 217 24.67 -19.89 -11.40
CA LYS A 217 23.49 -19.95 -10.54
C LYS A 217 22.38 -19.02 -11.03
N PHE A 218 22.75 -17.82 -11.48
CA PHE A 218 21.84 -16.84 -12.06
C PHE A 218 21.15 -17.39 -13.30
N GLN A 219 21.92 -17.93 -14.25
CA GLN A 219 21.41 -18.58 -15.45
C GLN A 219 20.40 -19.69 -15.11
N ASN A 220 20.78 -20.60 -14.21
CA ASN A 220 19.90 -21.71 -13.83
C ASN A 220 18.60 -21.24 -13.16
N ARG A 221 18.68 -20.21 -12.30
CA ARG A 221 17.52 -19.67 -11.58
C ARG A 221 16.57 -18.89 -12.48
N PHE A 222 17.11 -18.10 -13.40
CA PHE A 222 16.33 -17.15 -14.20
C PHE A 222 16.10 -17.61 -15.64
N ARG A 223 16.46 -18.85 -16.02
CA ARG A 223 16.20 -19.40 -17.36
C ARG A 223 14.73 -19.27 -17.78
N ALA A 224 13.81 -19.70 -16.93
CA ALA A 224 12.37 -19.63 -17.21
C ALA A 224 11.88 -18.18 -17.32
N LEU A 225 12.38 -17.30 -16.45
CA LEU A 225 12.02 -15.88 -16.48
C LEU A 225 12.53 -15.18 -17.75
N ARG A 226 13.76 -15.47 -18.16
CA ARG A 226 14.34 -14.96 -19.41
C ARG A 226 13.52 -15.39 -20.63
N ALA A 227 13.14 -16.67 -20.69
CA ALA A 227 12.27 -17.18 -21.76
C ALA A 227 10.93 -16.44 -21.77
N ALA A 228 10.29 -16.29 -20.60
CA ALA A 228 9.03 -15.55 -20.48
C ALA A 228 9.17 -14.10 -20.95
N ILE A 229 10.23 -13.38 -20.58
CA ILE A 229 10.46 -12.01 -21.05
C ILE A 229 10.59 -11.95 -22.58
N ASN A 230 11.38 -12.86 -23.16
CA ASN A 230 11.57 -12.94 -24.62
C ASN A 230 10.27 -13.22 -25.39
N GLU A 231 9.39 -14.06 -24.83
CA GLU A 231 8.18 -14.51 -25.50
C GLU A 231 6.96 -13.59 -25.31
N SER A 232 6.96 -12.71 -24.30
CA SER A 232 5.72 -12.04 -23.85
C SER A 232 5.78 -10.52 -23.83
N VAL A 233 6.95 -9.91 -23.97
CA VAL A 233 7.13 -8.46 -23.86
C VAL A 233 7.30 -7.85 -25.26
N PHE A 234 6.18 -7.56 -25.93
CA PHE A 234 6.16 -6.94 -27.28
C PHE A 234 5.70 -5.48 -27.30
N LEU A 235 4.89 -5.05 -26.33
CA LEU A 235 4.34 -3.68 -26.28
C LEU A 235 5.28 -2.70 -25.57
N GLY A 236 5.79 -1.68 -26.25
CA GLY A 236 6.56 -0.61 -25.59
C GLY A 236 8.03 -0.93 -25.26
N ILE A 237 8.59 -2.04 -25.76
CA ILE A 237 9.99 -2.44 -25.52
C ILE A 237 10.59 -3.12 -26.78
N ASP A 238 11.85 -2.80 -27.10
CA ASP A 238 12.67 -3.54 -28.08
C ASP A 238 13.90 -4.15 -27.37
N VAL A 239 13.82 -5.41 -26.93
CA VAL A 239 14.84 -6.07 -26.09
C VAL A 239 15.34 -7.40 -26.68
N GLN A 240 14.91 -7.75 -27.90
CA GLN A 240 15.03 -9.11 -28.42
C GLN A 240 16.45 -9.60 -28.71
N GLU A 241 17.45 -8.73 -28.87
CA GLU A 241 18.82 -9.19 -29.22
C GLU A 241 19.67 -9.54 -27.99
N GLY A 242 19.70 -8.71 -26.94
CA GLY A 242 20.55 -8.95 -25.76
C GLY A 242 20.11 -10.14 -24.90
N LEU A 243 18.80 -10.34 -24.73
CA LEU A 243 18.30 -11.46 -23.91
C LEU A 243 18.54 -12.86 -24.53
N LYS A 244 18.99 -12.95 -25.78
CA LYS A 244 19.36 -14.22 -26.42
C LYS A 244 20.69 -14.77 -25.93
N ASP A 245 21.61 -13.92 -25.44
CA ASP A 245 22.86 -14.39 -24.87
C ASP A 245 22.68 -14.80 -23.40
N GLU A 246 22.83 -16.09 -23.13
CA GLU A 246 22.74 -16.66 -21.77
C GLU A 246 23.85 -16.16 -20.84
N ASN A 247 24.97 -15.65 -21.38
CA ASN A 247 26.09 -15.15 -20.57
C ASN A 247 25.86 -13.74 -20.01
N GLN A 248 24.86 -13.03 -20.50
CA GLN A 248 24.54 -11.69 -20.00
C GLN A 248 23.70 -11.76 -18.72
N LEU A 249 23.85 -10.76 -17.87
CA LEU A 249 22.96 -10.51 -16.74
C LEU A 249 21.82 -9.60 -17.19
N PHE A 250 20.73 -9.58 -16.44
CA PHE A 250 19.64 -8.65 -16.70
C PHE A 250 18.95 -8.22 -15.41
N GLU A 251 18.27 -7.08 -15.49
CA GLU A 251 17.37 -6.54 -14.47
C GLU A 251 16.09 -6.04 -15.14
N CYS A 252 14.96 -6.12 -14.43
CA CYS A 252 13.71 -5.55 -14.91
C CYS A 252 12.95 -4.79 -13.82
N GLY A 253 12.15 -3.82 -14.26
CA GLY A 253 11.40 -2.94 -13.38
C GLY A 253 10.93 -1.70 -14.12
N PHE A 254 10.74 -0.60 -13.41
CA PHE A 254 10.30 0.66 -14.00
C PHE A 254 11.41 1.71 -13.87
N SER A 255 11.60 2.48 -14.94
CA SER A 255 12.42 3.69 -14.89
C SER A 255 11.70 4.82 -14.14
N TRP A 256 12.28 6.01 -14.07
CA TRP A 256 11.66 7.15 -13.39
C TRP A 256 10.59 7.86 -14.23
N THR A 257 10.70 7.79 -15.55
CA THR A 257 9.70 8.25 -16.52
C THR A 257 9.71 7.32 -17.75
N MET A 258 9.06 7.69 -18.84
CA MET A 258 9.10 6.95 -20.10
C MET A 258 10.54 6.79 -20.59
N VAL A 259 10.88 5.57 -20.98
CA VAL A 259 12.23 5.21 -21.43
C VAL A 259 12.47 5.81 -22.81
N LYS A 260 13.67 6.37 -23.01
CA LYS A 260 14.08 6.92 -24.30
C LYS A 260 13.94 5.87 -25.39
N ASP A 261 13.41 6.29 -26.54
CA ASP A 261 13.21 5.43 -27.72
C ASP A 261 12.20 4.27 -27.48
N ALA A 262 11.44 4.29 -26.37
CA ALA A 262 10.37 3.33 -26.14
C ALA A 262 9.25 3.51 -27.18
N PRO A 263 8.88 2.43 -27.91
CA PRO A 263 7.89 2.53 -28.97
C PRO A 263 6.53 2.98 -28.42
N GLU A 264 5.76 3.61 -29.30
CA GLU A 264 4.38 3.97 -28.98
C GLU A 264 3.54 2.70 -28.74
N VAL A 265 2.59 2.81 -27.82
CA VAL A 265 1.65 1.74 -27.53
C VAL A 265 0.41 1.92 -28.40
N GLU A 266 0.16 1.00 -29.33
CA GLU A 266 -1.09 1.02 -30.10
C GLU A 266 -2.29 0.92 -29.16
N THR A 267 -3.25 1.85 -29.27
CA THR A 267 -4.47 1.89 -28.47
C THR A 267 -5.63 2.44 -29.31
N SER A 268 -6.84 1.95 -29.06
CA SER A 268 -8.07 2.43 -29.70
C SER A 268 -8.66 3.69 -29.05
N GLU A 269 -8.17 4.05 -27.86
CA GLU A 269 -8.65 5.19 -27.07
C GLU A 269 -7.93 6.49 -27.48
N PRO A 270 -8.65 7.63 -27.54
CA PRO A 270 -8.11 8.90 -28.03
C PRO A 270 -7.30 9.64 -26.94
N ILE A 271 -6.13 9.10 -26.58
CA ILE A 271 -5.24 9.69 -25.56
C ILE A 271 -4.32 10.80 -26.08
N GLY A 272 -4.42 11.15 -27.36
CA GLY A 272 -3.53 12.11 -28.02
C GLY A 272 -2.16 11.52 -28.39
N PRO A 273 -1.22 12.36 -28.85
CA PRO A 273 0.13 11.93 -29.20
C PRO A 273 0.90 11.46 -27.97
N GLN A 274 1.64 10.36 -28.11
CA GLN A 274 2.45 9.81 -27.03
C GLN A 274 3.81 10.52 -27.00
N PRO A 275 4.16 11.24 -25.90
CA PRO A 275 5.41 12.00 -25.84
C PRO A 275 6.64 11.11 -25.91
N ASP A 276 7.76 11.65 -26.39
CA ASP A 276 9.03 10.93 -26.39
C ASP A 276 9.52 10.62 -24.97
N GLY A 277 10.19 9.49 -24.82
CA GLY A 277 10.82 9.10 -23.56
C GLY A 277 12.15 9.82 -23.35
N VAL A 278 12.46 10.07 -22.08
CA VAL A 278 13.67 10.83 -21.67
C VAL A 278 14.59 9.96 -20.83
N ALA A 279 14.05 8.99 -20.10
CA ALA A 279 14.82 8.22 -19.13
C ALA A 279 15.82 7.27 -19.82
N ASN A 280 16.97 7.08 -19.19
CA ASN A 280 17.83 5.96 -19.56
C ASN A 280 17.14 4.62 -19.26
N PRO A 281 17.46 3.55 -20.01
CA PRO A 281 16.87 2.23 -19.83
C PRO A 281 17.47 1.51 -18.61
N VAL A 282 17.26 2.06 -17.41
CA VAL A 282 17.72 1.52 -16.14
C VAL A 282 16.55 1.49 -15.15
N PRO A 283 16.28 0.34 -14.49
CA PRO A 283 15.22 0.29 -13.49
C PRO A 283 15.63 1.04 -12.21
N TYR A 284 14.63 1.62 -11.54
CA TYR A 284 14.77 2.27 -10.24
C TYR A 284 13.90 1.51 -9.23
N LEU A 285 14.50 1.05 -8.13
CA LEU A 285 13.78 0.29 -7.10
C LEU A 285 12.55 1.04 -6.56
N TYR A 286 12.69 2.34 -6.31
CA TYR A 286 11.59 3.17 -5.82
C TYR A 286 10.42 3.24 -6.80
N PHE A 287 10.66 3.69 -8.04
CA PHE A 287 9.62 3.79 -9.06
C PHE A 287 9.04 2.42 -9.43
N THR A 288 9.84 1.36 -9.30
CA THR A 288 9.36 -0.02 -9.43
C THR A 288 8.34 -0.34 -8.34
N VAL A 289 8.64 -0.09 -7.06
CA VAL A 289 7.68 -0.30 -5.97
C VAL A 289 6.40 0.52 -6.16
N VAL A 290 6.55 1.79 -6.53
CA VAL A 290 5.41 2.69 -6.79
C VAL A 290 4.53 2.17 -7.93
N ALA A 291 5.13 1.73 -9.05
CA ALA A 291 4.38 1.15 -10.15
C ALA A 291 3.68 -0.16 -9.75
N LEU A 292 4.35 -1.01 -8.94
CA LEU A 292 3.74 -2.26 -8.47
C LEU A 292 2.51 -2.03 -7.59
N ASP A 293 2.54 -1.00 -6.74
CA ASP A 293 1.39 -0.61 -5.91
C ASP A 293 0.20 -0.19 -6.78
N GLY A 294 0.38 0.74 -7.74
CA GLY A 294 -0.75 1.23 -8.56
C GLY A 294 -1.28 0.20 -9.56
N ILE A 295 -0.41 -0.63 -10.14
CA ILE A 295 -0.84 -1.73 -11.04
C ILE A 295 -1.71 -2.74 -10.27
N GLN A 296 -1.46 -2.96 -8.97
CA GLN A 296 -2.27 -3.87 -8.16
C GLN A 296 -3.74 -3.44 -8.10
N ASP A 297 -4.04 -2.14 -8.11
CA ASP A 297 -5.41 -1.61 -8.04
C ASP A 297 -6.26 -1.95 -9.27
N LEU A 298 -5.63 -2.14 -10.45
CA LEU A 298 -6.31 -2.56 -11.69
C LEU A 298 -6.98 -3.94 -11.56
N PHE A 299 -6.50 -4.78 -10.64
CA PHE A 299 -6.99 -6.15 -10.44
C PHE A 299 -7.58 -6.37 -9.06
N SER A 300 -7.85 -5.29 -8.31
CA SER A 300 -8.53 -5.41 -7.02
C SER A 300 -9.94 -6.00 -7.21
N ASP A 301 -10.43 -6.74 -6.21
CA ASP A 301 -11.77 -7.33 -6.22
C ASP A 301 -12.85 -6.27 -6.51
N ARG A 302 -12.64 -5.04 -6.00
CA ARG A 302 -13.53 -3.90 -6.23
C ARG A 302 -13.53 -3.48 -7.70
N THR A 303 -12.36 -3.27 -8.31
CA THR A 303 -12.24 -2.87 -9.73
C THR A 303 -12.92 -3.88 -10.64
N LEU A 304 -12.70 -5.17 -10.38
CA LEU A 304 -13.30 -6.28 -11.14
C LEU A 304 -14.82 -6.36 -10.91
N THR A 305 -15.28 -6.31 -9.66
CA THR A 305 -16.71 -6.41 -9.32
C THR A 305 -17.52 -5.24 -9.86
N LEU A 306 -16.96 -4.03 -9.83
CA LEU A 306 -17.61 -2.84 -10.34
C LEU A 306 -17.47 -2.69 -11.87
N GLY A 307 -16.64 -3.49 -12.54
CA GLY A 307 -16.41 -3.38 -13.98
C GLY A 307 -16.00 -1.97 -14.39
N LEU A 308 -14.98 -1.41 -13.74
CA LEU A 308 -14.56 -0.01 -13.94
C LEU A 308 -13.73 0.20 -15.21
N LEU A 309 -13.17 -0.87 -15.78
CA LEU A 309 -12.32 -0.82 -16.97
C LEU A 309 -13.14 -1.12 -18.22
N ASN A 310 -12.94 -0.30 -19.26
CA ASN A 310 -13.43 -0.61 -20.60
C ASN A 310 -12.57 -1.69 -21.29
N THR A 311 -12.98 -2.15 -22.47
CA THR A 311 -12.30 -3.26 -23.19
C THR A 311 -10.82 -2.97 -23.48
N GLU A 312 -10.50 -1.75 -23.94
CA GLU A 312 -9.12 -1.36 -24.24
C GLU A 312 -8.27 -1.29 -22.96
N GLN A 313 -8.82 -0.70 -21.90
CA GLN A 313 -8.17 -0.64 -20.59
C GLN A 313 -7.95 -2.04 -20.00
N GLN A 314 -8.85 -3.00 -20.21
CA GLN A 314 -8.61 -4.39 -19.79
C GLN A 314 -7.39 -5.00 -20.50
N ARG A 315 -7.26 -4.79 -21.82
CA ARG A 315 -6.09 -5.23 -22.60
C ARG A 315 -4.79 -4.61 -22.11
N LEU A 316 -4.80 -3.30 -21.84
CA LEU A 316 -3.65 -2.57 -21.28
C LEU A 316 -3.33 -3.08 -19.86
N ALA A 317 -4.35 -3.36 -19.05
CA ALA A 317 -4.18 -3.90 -17.70
C ALA A 317 -3.49 -5.27 -17.77
N GLU A 318 -3.96 -6.20 -18.58
CA GLU A 318 -3.31 -7.51 -18.76
C GLU A 318 -1.83 -7.38 -19.16
N SER A 319 -1.50 -6.41 -20.02
CA SER A 319 -0.11 -6.11 -20.41
C SER A 319 0.73 -5.57 -19.25
N LEU A 320 0.15 -4.74 -18.38
CA LEU A 320 0.80 -4.27 -17.16
C LEU A 320 0.94 -5.37 -16.10
N ARG A 321 -0.07 -6.25 -15.98
CA ARG A 321 -0.05 -7.41 -15.09
C ARG A 321 1.12 -8.32 -15.38
N LEU A 322 1.36 -8.62 -16.66
CA LEU A 322 2.51 -9.43 -17.07
C LEU A 322 3.83 -8.82 -16.56
N ARG A 323 4.04 -7.52 -16.77
CA ARG A 323 5.24 -6.80 -16.30
C ARG A 323 5.36 -6.82 -14.78
N TRP A 324 4.25 -6.58 -14.11
CA TRP A 324 4.12 -6.67 -12.66
C TRP A 324 4.53 -8.05 -12.13
N GLU A 325 4.09 -9.13 -12.77
CA GLU A 325 4.46 -10.51 -12.41
C GLU A 325 5.95 -10.80 -12.70
N LEU A 326 6.48 -10.35 -13.84
CA LEU A 326 7.90 -10.54 -14.21
C LEU A 326 8.83 -9.82 -13.24
N THR A 327 8.53 -8.57 -12.89
CA THR A 327 9.30 -7.77 -11.92
C THR A 327 9.35 -8.43 -10.55
N GLN A 328 8.22 -8.89 -10.03
CA GLN A 328 8.20 -9.56 -8.73
C GLN A 328 9.00 -10.87 -8.75
N GLN A 329 8.86 -11.68 -9.80
CA GLN A 329 9.62 -12.91 -9.94
C GLN A 329 11.13 -12.64 -10.00
N TYR A 330 11.55 -11.61 -10.73
CA TYR A 330 12.93 -11.17 -10.78
C TYR A 330 13.44 -10.78 -9.37
N TRP A 331 12.83 -9.77 -8.75
CA TRP A 331 13.33 -9.19 -7.51
C TRP A 331 13.17 -10.11 -6.31
N SER A 332 12.10 -10.91 -6.22
CA SER A 332 11.97 -11.97 -5.23
C SER A 332 13.03 -13.06 -5.43
N GLY A 333 13.34 -13.34 -6.70
CA GLY A 333 14.44 -14.21 -7.11
C GLY A 333 15.79 -13.72 -6.60
N ILE A 334 16.07 -12.44 -6.77
CA ILE A 334 17.31 -11.74 -6.36
C ILE A 334 17.41 -11.60 -4.84
N ALA A 335 16.35 -11.16 -4.17
CA ALA A 335 16.29 -11.00 -2.72
C ALA A 335 16.62 -12.31 -1.97
N ARG A 336 16.22 -13.45 -2.55
CA ARG A 336 16.37 -14.80 -1.98
C ARG A 336 17.35 -15.66 -2.78
N PHE A 337 18.32 -15.04 -3.44
CA PHE A 337 19.21 -15.72 -4.39
C PHE A 337 20.00 -16.87 -3.75
N ASN A 338 20.38 -16.74 -2.48
CA ASN A 338 21.08 -17.77 -1.73
C ASN A 338 20.23 -18.25 -0.55
N ALA A 339 20.07 -19.58 -0.42
CA ALA A 339 19.19 -20.19 0.58
C ALA A 339 19.72 -20.00 2.02
N GLU A 340 21.05 -20.10 2.20
CA GLU A 340 21.69 -19.96 3.51
C GLU A 340 21.56 -18.54 4.06
N ARG A 341 21.88 -17.53 3.24
CA ARG A 341 21.79 -16.11 3.59
C ARG A 341 21.22 -15.33 2.43
N TRP A 342 20.11 -14.65 2.64
CA TRP A 342 19.47 -13.86 1.59
C TRP A 342 20.31 -12.61 1.33
N PRO A 343 20.53 -12.20 0.06
CA PRO A 343 21.05 -10.88 -0.25
C PRO A 343 20.29 -9.76 0.47
N LEU A 344 18.97 -9.91 0.63
CA LEU A 344 18.12 -8.93 1.32
C LEU A 344 18.46 -8.76 2.82
N GLU A 345 19.09 -9.76 3.45
CA GLU A 345 19.51 -9.67 4.85
C GLU A 345 20.81 -8.86 5.02
N ASP A 346 21.49 -8.52 3.92
CA ASP A 346 22.64 -7.61 3.93
C ASP A 346 22.13 -6.19 3.70
N ILE A 347 22.02 -5.43 4.79
CA ILE A 347 21.48 -4.06 4.82
C ILE A 347 22.63 -3.12 5.16
N PRO A 348 22.85 -2.04 4.39
CA PRO A 348 21.99 -1.49 3.33
C PRO A 348 22.15 -2.17 1.95
N TRP A 349 21.11 -2.05 1.12
CA TRP A 349 21.12 -2.55 -0.25
C TRP A 349 21.78 -1.53 -1.17
N ARG A 350 22.61 -2.01 -2.10
CA ARG A 350 23.27 -1.20 -3.14
C ARG A 350 22.60 -1.41 -4.49
N THR A 351 22.13 -0.33 -5.11
CA THR A 351 21.61 -0.37 -6.48
C THR A 351 22.73 -0.61 -7.48
N THR A 352 22.46 -1.35 -8.53
CA THR A 352 23.45 -1.75 -9.54
C THR A 352 23.62 -0.66 -10.60
N GLY A 353 22.51 -0.05 -11.05
CA GLY A 353 22.51 1.02 -12.06
C GLY A 353 22.97 2.38 -11.52
N GLN A 354 22.30 2.89 -10.48
CA GLN A 354 22.62 4.20 -9.90
C GLN A 354 23.80 4.15 -8.92
N LYS A 355 24.23 2.95 -8.49
CA LYS A 355 25.32 2.72 -7.52
C LYS A 355 25.14 3.44 -6.19
N LEU A 356 23.88 3.59 -5.77
CA LEU A 356 23.53 4.20 -4.48
C LEU A 356 23.30 3.11 -3.45
N GLU A 357 23.60 3.40 -2.20
CA GLU A 357 23.45 2.46 -1.08
C GLU A 357 22.64 3.12 0.04
N SER A 358 21.58 2.46 0.50
CA SER A 358 20.67 2.98 1.52
C SER A 358 19.74 1.91 2.08
N GLU A 359 19.33 2.05 3.35
CA GLU A 359 18.23 1.31 3.96
C GLU A 359 16.93 1.43 3.15
N TYR A 360 16.72 2.56 2.45
CA TYR A 360 15.54 2.75 1.61
C TYR A 360 15.48 1.72 0.47
N PHE A 361 16.63 1.38 -0.12
CA PHE A 361 16.70 0.37 -1.18
C PHE A 361 16.46 -1.04 -0.64
N SER A 362 16.95 -1.34 0.57
CA SER A 362 16.62 -2.60 1.24
C SER A 362 15.11 -2.70 1.49
N LEU A 363 14.48 -1.61 1.94
CA LEU A 363 13.03 -1.55 2.12
C LEU A 363 12.29 -1.70 0.79
N SER A 364 12.81 -1.14 -0.29
CA SER A 364 12.20 -1.26 -1.63
C SER A 364 12.25 -2.71 -2.14
N VAL A 365 13.38 -3.40 -1.98
CA VAL A 365 13.46 -4.83 -2.32
C VAL A 365 12.59 -5.67 -1.40
N ALA A 366 12.53 -5.36 -0.11
CA ALA A 366 11.63 -6.01 0.84
C ALA A 366 10.15 -5.80 0.43
N ALA A 367 9.77 -4.60 -0.02
CA ALA A 367 8.43 -4.31 -0.52
C ALA A 367 8.07 -5.19 -1.72
N ILE A 368 8.96 -5.31 -2.72
CA ILE A 368 8.72 -6.18 -3.88
C ILE A 368 8.61 -7.65 -3.46
N LEU A 369 9.43 -8.09 -2.51
CA LEU A 369 9.30 -9.43 -1.93
C LEU A 369 7.94 -9.60 -1.24
N VAL A 370 7.45 -8.62 -0.48
CA VAL A 370 6.12 -8.66 0.17
C VAL A 370 5.01 -8.83 -0.87
N HIS A 371 5.03 -8.09 -2.00
CA HIS A 371 4.06 -8.30 -3.07
C HIS A 371 4.08 -9.75 -3.60
N ASP A 372 5.27 -10.31 -3.81
CA ASP A 372 5.40 -11.72 -4.21
C ASP A 372 4.85 -12.68 -3.14
N LEU A 373 5.11 -12.41 -1.85
CA LEU A 373 4.54 -13.18 -0.71
C LEU A 373 3.02 -13.06 -0.58
N MET A 374 2.42 -11.94 -1.00
CA MET A 374 0.96 -11.80 -1.02
C MET A 374 0.34 -12.70 -2.10
N ARG A 375 1.03 -12.82 -3.24
CA ARG A 375 0.57 -13.63 -4.37
C ARG A 375 0.79 -15.12 -4.16
N ARG A 376 1.98 -15.52 -3.71
CA ARG A 376 2.32 -16.93 -3.46
C ARG A 376 1.99 -17.29 -2.02
N ARG A 377 1.51 -18.50 -1.73
CA ARG A 377 1.41 -18.97 -0.34
C ARG A 377 2.83 -19.06 0.25
N ALA A 378 3.24 -18.03 1.00
CA ALA A 378 4.55 -17.95 1.63
C ALA A 378 4.77 -19.14 2.61
N THR A 379 6.02 -19.58 2.74
CA THR A 379 6.40 -20.51 3.82
C THR A 379 6.58 -19.72 5.12
N ASP A 380 6.46 -20.41 6.26
CA ASP A 380 6.68 -19.77 7.57
C ASP A 380 8.15 -19.29 7.73
N ASP A 381 9.10 -19.97 7.10
CA ASP A 381 10.52 -19.56 7.07
C ASP A 381 10.70 -18.25 6.29
N ASP A 382 10.12 -18.16 5.08
CA ASP A 382 10.19 -16.96 4.26
C ASP A 382 9.66 -15.75 5.06
N LEU A 383 8.49 -15.92 5.69
CA LEU A 383 7.86 -14.88 6.49
C LEU A 383 8.72 -14.47 7.68
N THR A 384 9.24 -15.45 8.44
CA THR A 384 10.05 -15.19 9.65
C THR A 384 11.31 -14.40 9.33
N ARG A 385 11.97 -14.72 8.21
CA ARG A 385 13.15 -13.98 7.73
C ARG A 385 12.78 -12.56 7.30
N THR A 386 11.68 -12.39 6.58
CA THR A 386 11.18 -11.05 6.20
C THR A 386 10.83 -10.21 7.43
N VAL A 387 10.24 -10.77 8.49
CA VAL A 387 10.01 -10.04 9.76
C VAL A 387 11.33 -9.51 10.33
N GLY A 388 12.37 -10.34 10.37
CA GLY A 388 13.69 -9.92 10.85
C GLY A 388 14.32 -8.80 10.02
N VAL A 389 14.09 -8.79 8.70
CA VAL A 389 14.51 -7.67 7.83
C VAL A 389 13.76 -6.38 8.18
N MET A 390 12.45 -6.44 8.37
CA MET A 390 11.63 -5.27 8.71
C MET A 390 12.02 -4.65 10.06
N GLU A 391 12.24 -5.47 11.07
CA GLU A 391 12.70 -5.00 12.40
C GLU A 391 14.08 -4.32 12.31
N ARG A 392 15.02 -4.92 11.55
CA ARG A 392 16.35 -4.33 11.33
C ARG A 392 16.28 -3.01 10.56
N LEU A 393 15.37 -2.90 9.59
CA LEU A 393 15.14 -1.63 8.87
C LEU A 393 14.59 -0.55 9.80
N ALA A 394 13.66 -0.89 10.69
CA ALA A 394 13.13 0.04 11.69
C ALA A 394 14.21 0.52 12.67
N GLU A 395 15.06 -0.40 13.14
CA GLU A 395 16.16 -0.10 14.04
C GLU A 395 17.20 0.80 13.36
N ARG A 396 17.68 0.38 12.18
CA ARG A 396 18.68 1.14 11.41
C ARG A 396 18.16 2.50 11.00
N GLY A 397 16.88 2.59 10.65
CA GLY A 397 16.20 3.83 10.30
C GLY A 397 15.84 4.74 11.48
N ARG A 398 16.29 4.47 12.71
CA ARG A 398 16.02 5.30 13.91
C ARG A 398 14.54 5.44 14.30
N ILE A 399 13.71 4.49 13.88
CA ILE A 399 12.30 4.47 14.24
C ILE A 399 12.11 3.79 15.61
N THR A 400 12.72 2.63 15.80
CA THR A 400 12.68 1.85 17.06
C THR A 400 13.95 2.01 17.91
N SER A 401 14.89 2.83 17.45
CA SER A 401 16.14 3.13 18.17
C SER A 401 16.34 4.64 18.31
N ARG A 402 17.08 5.05 19.34
CA ARG A 402 17.42 6.48 19.54
C ARG A 402 18.37 6.99 18.46
N MET A 403 18.23 8.24 18.06
CA MET A 403 19.23 8.93 17.25
C MET A 403 20.56 9.07 18.01
N VAL A 404 21.66 9.12 17.27
CA VAL A 404 22.95 9.60 17.80
C VAL A 404 23.10 11.11 17.57
N ARG A 405 24.12 11.73 18.15
CA ARG A 405 24.45 13.13 17.84
C ARG A 405 24.88 13.22 16.37
N ASP A 406 24.35 14.22 15.65
CA ASP A 406 24.62 14.46 14.23
C ASP A 406 24.31 13.23 13.34
N ASP A 407 23.23 12.50 13.65
CA ASP A 407 22.88 11.24 12.98
C ASP A 407 22.56 11.43 11.49
N PRO A 408 23.41 10.94 10.57
CA PRO A 408 23.19 11.11 9.14
C PRO A 408 21.96 10.34 8.65
N ILE A 409 21.53 9.29 9.36
CA ILE A 409 20.35 8.51 8.99
C ILE A 409 19.07 9.31 9.19
N VAL A 410 18.99 10.12 10.26
CA VAL A 410 17.84 10.99 10.50
C VAL A 410 17.72 12.01 9.36
N HIS A 411 18.83 12.63 8.98
CA HIS A 411 18.88 13.57 7.87
C HIS A 411 18.49 12.91 6.53
N ALA A 412 19.10 11.76 6.22
CA ALA A 412 18.95 11.06 4.95
C ALA A 412 17.61 10.34 4.77
N LEU A 413 17.00 9.76 5.81
CA LEU A 413 15.75 8.98 5.67
C LEU A 413 14.48 9.75 6.04
N HIS A 414 14.59 10.75 6.92
CA HIS A 414 13.39 11.43 7.46
C HIS A 414 13.30 12.90 7.09
N ASN A 415 14.43 13.60 6.94
CA ASN A 415 14.42 15.02 6.65
C ASN A 415 14.44 15.35 5.16
N VAL A 416 15.64 15.32 4.54
CA VAL A 416 15.80 15.60 3.11
C VAL A 416 15.33 14.42 2.27
N GLY A 417 15.42 13.22 2.83
CA GLY A 417 15.12 11.99 2.10
C GLY A 417 16.29 11.54 1.24
N VAL A 418 16.16 10.32 0.70
CA VAL A 418 17.17 9.74 -0.18
C VAL A 418 16.99 10.34 -1.57
N VAL A 419 18.03 10.98 -2.09
CA VAL A 419 17.98 11.70 -3.37
C VAL A 419 18.40 10.78 -4.50
N LEU A 420 17.51 10.57 -5.46
CA LEU A 420 17.75 9.80 -6.68
C LEU A 420 18.16 10.73 -7.83
N PRO A 421 19.33 10.52 -8.48
CA PRO A 421 19.63 11.17 -9.74
C PRO A 421 18.77 10.58 -10.85
N LEU A 422 18.12 11.43 -11.64
CA LEU A 422 17.22 11.02 -12.71
C LEU A 422 17.99 10.90 -14.02
N GLN A 423 18.65 9.76 -14.23
CA GLN A 423 19.50 9.53 -15.41
C GLN A 423 18.73 9.71 -16.73
N GLY A 424 19.29 10.51 -17.64
CA GLY A 424 18.68 10.90 -18.91
C GLY A 424 18.08 12.31 -18.90
N SER A 425 17.83 12.89 -17.70
CA SER A 425 17.27 14.24 -17.55
C SER A 425 18.20 15.37 -18.00
N GLU A 426 19.51 15.12 -18.02
CA GLU A 426 20.54 16.07 -18.47
C GLU A 426 20.36 16.50 -19.94
N ARG A 427 19.55 15.78 -20.71
CA ARG A 427 19.20 16.10 -22.10
C ARG A 427 18.31 17.33 -22.24
N LEU A 428 17.56 17.65 -21.18
CA LEU A 428 16.56 18.72 -21.17
C LEU A 428 17.02 19.98 -20.42
N GLY A 429 18.14 19.90 -19.70
CA GLY A 429 18.60 20.98 -18.84
C GLY A 429 19.54 20.48 -17.74
N PRO A 430 19.65 21.20 -16.60
CA PRO A 430 20.41 20.73 -15.45
C PRO A 430 19.96 19.33 -14.99
N PRO A 431 20.88 18.44 -14.58
CA PRO A 431 20.52 17.10 -14.12
C PRO A 431 19.50 17.16 -12.97
N MET A 432 18.42 16.39 -13.10
CA MET A 432 17.31 16.38 -12.17
C MET A 432 17.49 15.32 -11.08
N THR A 433 16.79 15.53 -9.97
CA THR A 433 16.75 14.63 -8.82
C THR A 433 15.33 14.44 -8.29
N TRP A 434 15.10 13.33 -7.62
CA TRP A 434 13.86 13.00 -6.91
C TRP A 434 14.16 12.63 -5.45
N ALA A 435 13.49 13.27 -4.50
CA ALA A 435 13.72 13.04 -3.08
C ALA A 435 12.68 12.07 -2.49
N MET A 436 13.15 10.97 -1.90
CA MET A 436 12.31 9.95 -1.27
C MET A 436 12.26 10.19 0.24
N THR A 437 11.14 10.68 0.74
CA THR A 437 10.97 11.11 2.15
C THR A 437 10.05 10.19 2.97
N ASP A 438 9.48 9.18 2.33
CA ASP A 438 8.39 8.33 2.84
C ASP A 438 8.85 7.01 3.46
N PHE A 439 10.13 6.89 3.85
CA PHE A 439 10.70 5.66 4.42
C PHE A 439 9.85 5.05 5.54
N SER A 440 9.44 5.87 6.51
CA SER A 440 8.63 5.40 7.65
C SER A 440 7.25 4.93 7.22
N ALA A 441 6.63 5.62 6.26
CA ALA A 441 5.30 5.29 5.77
C ALA A 441 5.32 4.00 4.93
N GLN A 442 6.34 3.83 4.08
CA GLN A 442 6.59 2.58 3.34
C GLN A 442 6.83 1.41 4.29
N LEU A 443 7.66 1.61 5.32
CA LEU A 443 7.94 0.58 6.31
C LEU A 443 6.66 0.14 7.03
N LEU A 444 5.82 1.11 7.44
CA LEU A 444 4.54 0.82 8.06
C LEU A 444 3.62 0.03 7.13
N LYS A 445 3.49 0.49 5.88
CA LYS A 445 2.67 -0.17 4.84
C LYS A 445 3.04 -1.63 4.68
N ARG A 446 4.32 -1.93 4.46
CA ARG A 446 4.78 -3.32 4.28
C ARG A 446 4.63 -4.15 5.56
N THR A 447 4.80 -3.54 6.73
CA THR A 447 4.59 -4.24 8.01
C THR A 447 3.12 -4.64 8.19
N VAL A 448 2.17 -3.76 7.89
CA VAL A 448 0.72 -4.06 7.94
C VAL A 448 0.32 -5.11 6.89
N GLN A 449 0.88 -5.02 5.69
CA GLN A 449 0.67 -6.05 4.66
C GLN A 449 1.17 -7.43 5.12
N LEU A 450 2.34 -7.50 5.78
CA LEU A 450 2.87 -8.74 6.34
C LEU A 450 2.02 -9.29 7.49
N CYS A 451 1.45 -8.43 8.35
CA CYS A 451 0.50 -8.87 9.39
C CYS A 451 -0.67 -9.66 8.79
N THR A 452 -1.18 -9.16 7.66
CA THR A 452 -2.32 -9.71 6.89
C THR A 452 -1.99 -11.09 6.28
N LEU A 453 -0.71 -11.38 6.04
CA LEU A 453 -0.23 -12.66 5.51
C LEU A 453 0.12 -13.68 6.60
N SER A 454 0.46 -13.21 7.80
CA SER A 454 0.99 -14.07 8.84
C SER A 454 -0.04 -15.08 9.31
N ARG A 455 0.34 -16.36 9.27
CA ARG A 455 -0.42 -17.47 9.87
C ARG A 455 0.20 -17.97 11.16
N ASN A 456 1.38 -17.46 11.48
CA ASN A 456 2.11 -17.74 12.71
C ASN A 456 1.82 -16.62 13.72
N LEU A 457 1.29 -16.99 14.88
CA LEU A 457 0.96 -16.04 15.96
C LEU A 457 2.19 -15.24 16.40
N ALA A 458 3.35 -15.88 16.55
CA ALA A 458 4.57 -15.21 16.99
C ALA A 458 5.07 -14.16 15.98
N SER A 459 5.04 -14.47 14.69
CA SER A 459 5.40 -13.52 13.64
C SER A 459 4.37 -12.39 13.53
N HIS A 460 3.09 -12.69 13.69
CA HIS A 460 2.01 -11.69 13.68
C HIS A 460 2.16 -10.70 14.84
N ASP A 461 2.40 -11.18 16.07
CA ASP A 461 2.56 -10.32 17.25
C ASP A 461 3.80 -9.44 17.17
N ARG A 462 4.89 -9.92 16.55
CA ARG A 462 6.08 -9.11 16.28
C ARG A 462 5.81 -8.02 15.26
N LEU A 463 5.16 -8.37 14.15
CA LEU A 463 4.80 -7.42 13.10
C LEU A 463 3.79 -6.37 13.59
N LEU A 464 2.80 -6.77 14.40
CA LEU A 464 1.81 -5.84 14.95
C LEU A 464 2.48 -4.82 15.88
N ARG A 465 3.36 -5.27 16.79
CA ARG A 465 4.14 -4.37 17.64
C ARG A 465 5.02 -3.43 16.82
N LEU A 466 5.70 -3.95 15.81
CA LEU A 466 6.51 -3.14 14.92
C LEU A 466 5.65 -2.08 14.19
N ALA A 467 4.47 -2.45 13.69
CA ALA A 467 3.55 -1.52 13.05
C ALA A 467 3.10 -0.41 14.02
N GLU A 468 2.80 -0.75 15.27
CA GLU A 468 2.43 0.22 16.31
C GLU A 468 3.56 1.17 16.69
N ASP A 469 4.81 0.69 16.70
CA ASP A 469 6.00 1.52 16.96
C ASP A 469 6.29 2.48 15.80
N VAL A 470 6.25 1.97 14.56
CA VAL A 470 6.44 2.80 13.36
C VAL A 470 5.31 3.83 13.24
N PHE A 471 4.07 3.44 13.52
CA PHE A 471 2.95 4.36 13.51
C PHE A 471 3.05 5.41 14.62
N ASP A 472 3.48 5.05 15.83
CA ASP A 472 3.74 6.01 16.92
C ASP A 472 4.78 7.06 16.51
N HIS A 473 5.87 6.62 15.89
CA HIS A 473 6.90 7.50 15.35
C HIS A 473 6.32 8.49 14.34
N MET A 474 5.55 8.02 13.35
CA MET A 474 4.91 8.92 12.37
C MET A 474 3.86 9.83 13.00
N TRP A 475 3.09 9.34 13.97
CA TRP A 475 2.05 10.13 14.61
C TRP A 475 2.62 11.31 15.39
N ARG A 476 3.79 11.15 16.01
CA ARG A 476 4.52 12.25 16.65
C ARG A 476 4.90 13.35 15.66
N ARG A 477 5.12 13.00 14.39
CA ARG A 477 5.47 13.94 13.30
C ARG A 477 4.30 14.76 12.78
N ARG A 478 3.11 14.68 13.37
CA ARG A 478 2.00 15.57 13.02
C ARG A 478 2.31 17.02 13.42
N ILE A 479 1.96 17.94 12.54
CA ILE A 479 2.03 19.38 12.80
C ILE A 479 1.03 19.72 13.91
N ARG A 480 1.47 20.47 14.93
CA ARG A 480 0.68 20.74 16.14
C ARG A 480 -0.06 22.08 16.10
N ASP A 481 0.37 22.99 15.26
CA ASP A 481 -0.07 24.38 15.19
C ASP A 481 0.03 24.95 13.76
N GLY A 482 -0.66 26.06 13.50
CA GLY A 482 -0.69 26.70 12.19
C GLY A 482 -1.67 26.06 11.19
N GLU A 483 -1.50 26.39 9.91
CA GLU A 483 -2.40 25.98 8.82
C GLU A 483 -2.40 24.47 8.57
N GLY A 484 -1.23 23.83 8.68
CA GLY A 484 -1.04 22.39 8.50
C GLY A 484 -1.46 21.52 9.69
N VAL A 485 -2.12 22.07 10.71
CA VAL A 485 -2.38 21.36 11.97
C VAL A 485 -3.09 20.02 11.77
N GLY A 486 -2.46 18.97 12.29
CA GLY A 486 -2.93 17.60 12.19
C GLY A 486 -2.54 16.87 10.89
N LEU A 487 -1.86 17.53 9.95
CA LEU A 487 -1.21 16.92 8.79
C LEU A 487 0.27 16.66 9.09
N TRP A 488 1.01 16.18 8.10
CA TRP A 488 2.45 15.94 8.15
C TRP A 488 3.20 17.02 7.36
N ASP A 489 4.48 17.30 7.60
CA ASP A 489 5.46 16.50 8.32
C ASP A 489 6.35 17.38 9.22
N ASN A 490 6.25 17.19 10.54
CA ASN A 490 7.07 17.83 11.56
C ASN A 490 8.08 16.83 12.14
N ILE A 491 9.22 16.68 11.46
CA ILE A 491 10.29 15.75 11.86
C ILE A 491 10.86 16.10 13.26
N HIS A 492 10.89 17.39 13.61
CA HIS A 492 11.45 17.87 14.88
C HIS A 492 10.68 17.33 16.08
N ALA A 493 9.39 17.04 15.92
CA ALA A 493 8.59 16.44 16.98
C ALA A 493 9.01 14.99 17.30
N ALA A 494 9.60 14.26 16.34
CA ALA A 494 10.15 12.93 16.57
C ALA A 494 11.66 12.96 16.90
N TYR A 495 12.40 13.94 16.40
CA TYR A 495 13.83 14.14 16.63
C TYR A 495 14.13 15.58 17.07
N PRO A 496 13.91 15.94 18.35
CA PRO A 496 14.06 17.32 18.83
C PRO A 496 15.49 17.86 18.76
N ASP A 497 16.49 16.97 18.83
CA ASP A 497 17.90 17.34 18.84
C ASP A 497 18.53 17.32 17.43
N ALA A 498 17.74 17.02 16.38
CA ALA A 498 18.25 16.95 15.02
C ALA A 498 18.26 18.32 14.34
N GLU A 499 19.34 18.62 13.62
CA GLU A 499 19.40 19.80 12.75
C GLU A 499 18.49 19.62 11.53
N ILE A 500 17.34 20.27 11.56
CA ILE A 500 16.31 20.11 10.53
C ILE A 500 16.33 21.29 9.56
N HIS A 501 16.64 20.99 8.31
CA HIS A 501 16.45 21.88 7.18
C HIS A 501 14.96 22.19 7.00
N GLN A 502 14.62 23.48 6.93
CA GLN A 502 13.25 23.89 6.65
C GLN A 502 12.88 23.49 5.23
N ARG A 503 11.74 22.79 5.10
CA ARG A 503 11.17 22.48 3.79
C ARG A 503 10.54 23.74 3.20
N ARG A 504 10.57 23.81 1.87
CA ARG A 504 9.92 24.89 1.11
C ARG A 504 8.39 24.86 1.25
N VAL A 505 7.82 23.66 1.43
CA VAL A 505 6.38 23.43 1.58
C VAL A 505 6.08 23.03 3.03
N PRO A 506 5.07 23.65 3.69
CA PRO A 506 4.80 23.43 5.10
C PRO A 506 4.13 22.08 5.40
N VAL A 507 3.50 21.47 4.40
CA VAL A 507 2.78 20.19 4.51
C VAL A 507 3.35 19.18 3.50
N SER A 508 3.44 17.92 3.89
CA SER A 508 3.79 16.79 3.05
C SER A 508 2.54 15.99 2.70
N TRP A 509 2.07 16.15 1.45
CA TRP A 509 0.97 15.35 0.91
C TRP A 509 1.36 13.90 0.72
N SER A 510 2.60 13.60 0.31
CA SER A 510 3.07 12.22 0.18
C SER A 510 2.99 11.42 1.49
N ILE A 511 3.41 11.99 2.62
CA ILE A 511 3.28 11.31 3.91
C ILE A 511 1.82 11.18 4.31
N THR A 512 1.03 12.26 4.16
CA THR A 512 -0.39 12.27 4.55
C THR A 512 -1.20 11.22 3.78
N GLU A 513 -0.98 11.13 2.46
CA GLU A 513 -1.59 10.13 1.58
C GLU A 513 -1.15 8.72 2.00
N ARG A 514 0.15 8.47 2.17
CA ARG A 514 0.64 7.14 2.54
C ARG A 514 0.11 6.68 3.89
N VAL A 515 0.01 7.57 4.89
CA VAL A 515 -0.62 7.22 6.17
C VAL A 515 -2.10 6.87 5.97
N THR A 516 -2.81 7.60 5.13
CA THR A 516 -4.20 7.31 4.78
C THR A 516 -4.33 5.93 4.14
N GLU A 517 -3.49 5.62 3.16
CA GLU A 517 -3.42 4.32 2.48
C GLU A 517 -3.21 3.18 3.49
N VAL A 518 -2.24 3.34 4.41
CA VAL A 518 -1.99 2.34 5.46
C VAL A 518 -3.21 2.18 6.37
N MET A 519 -3.91 3.24 6.74
CA MET A 519 -5.11 3.09 7.58
C MET A 519 -6.21 2.29 6.88
N VAL A 520 -6.35 2.41 5.55
CA VAL A 520 -7.25 1.55 4.77
C VAL A 520 -6.79 0.10 4.84
N GLN A 521 -5.51 -0.18 4.64
CA GLN A 521 -4.96 -1.54 4.75
C GLN A 521 -5.09 -2.13 6.16
N ALA A 522 -4.85 -1.32 7.19
CA ALA A 522 -5.02 -1.72 8.58
C ALA A 522 -6.50 -2.01 8.92
N ASN A 523 -7.45 -1.29 8.30
CA ASN A 523 -8.87 -1.62 8.42
C ASN A 523 -9.16 -3.03 7.89
N VAL A 524 -8.59 -3.38 6.74
CA VAL A 524 -8.71 -4.73 6.16
C VAL A 524 -8.09 -5.78 7.09
N MET A 525 -6.86 -5.53 7.57
CA MET A 525 -6.15 -6.41 8.51
C MET A 525 -6.99 -6.72 9.75
N TYR A 526 -7.54 -5.71 10.43
CA TYR A 526 -8.34 -5.91 11.64
C TYR A 526 -9.72 -6.56 11.41
N ARG A 527 -10.19 -6.60 10.17
CA ARG A 527 -11.43 -7.31 9.80
C ARG A 527 -11.21 -8.79 9.51
N GLN A 528 -9.95 -9.22 9.38
CA GLN A 528 -9.65 -10.64 9.21
C GLN A 528 -9.98 -11.43 10.47
N PRO A 529 -10.39 -12.71 10.32
CA PRO A 529 -10.50 -13.61 11.46
C PRO A 529 -9.16 -13.71 12.21
N PRO A 530 -9.17 -13.90 13.54
CA PRO A 530 -7.95 -14.06 14.31
C PRO A 530 -7.18 -15.30 13.85
N ILE A 531 -5.86 -15.28 14.02
CA ILE A 531 -5.02 -16.46 13.75
C ILE A 531 -5.46 -17.60 14.66
N ARG A 532 -5.70 -18.76 14.05
CA ARG A 532 -6.19 -19.95 14.74
C ARG A 532 -5.03 -20.65 15.46
N SER A 533 -5.23 -20.97 16.74
CA SER A 533 -4.36 -21.90 17.46
C SER A 533 -4.97 -23.30 17.37
N ASN A 534 -4.23 -24.25 16.79
CA ASN A 534 -4.66 -25.65 16.71
C ASN A 534 -4.91 -26.23 18.11
N GLU A 535 -4.07 -25.87 19.08
CA GLU A 535 -4.20 -26.30 20.48
C GLU A 535 -5.50 -25.81 21.09
N LEU A 536 -5.84 -24.53 20.91
CA LEU A 536 -7.11 -23.98 21.40
C LEU A 536 -8.32 -24.59 20.69
N THR A 537 -8.20 -24.87 19.38
CA THR A 537 -9.28 -25.52 18.63
C THR A 537 -9.56 -26.92 19.16
N GLU A 538 -8.53 -27.73 19.39
CA GLU A 538 -8.68 -29.09 19.93
C GLU A 538 -9.24 -29.05 21.36
N LEU A 539 -8.73 -28.17 22.21
CA LEU A 539 -9.26 -27.98 23.58
C LEU A 539 -10.73 -27.53 23.56
N ALA A 540 -11.08 -26.56 22.72
CA ALA A 540 -12.46 -26.09 22.58
C ALA A 540 -13.40 -27.21 22.10
N LYS A 541 -12.96 -28.05 21.15
CA LYS A 541 -13.72 -29.22 20.67
C LYS A 541 -13.91 -30.26 21.77
N ALA A 542 -12.88 -30.55 22.56
CA ALA A 542 -12.98 -31.47 23.69
C ALA A 542 -14.00 -30.98 24.72
N LEU A 543 -13.91 -29.71 25.16
CA LEU A 543 -14.85 -29.13 26.11
C LEU A 543 -16.28 -29.03 25.56
N LEU A 544 -16.44 -28.76 24.26
CA LEU A 544 -17.73 -28.77 23.59
C LEU A 544 -18.41 -30.13 23.66
N SER A 545 -17.64 -31.21 23.46
CA SER A 545 -18.11 -32.59 23.53
C SER A 545 -18.55 -32.95 24.95
N GLU A 546 -17.72 -32.66 25.94
CA GLU A 546 -18.03 -32.89 27.36
C GLU A 546 -19.27 -32.11 27.81
N SER A 547 -19.32 -30.81 27.51
CA SER A 547 -20.45 -29.94 27.88
C SER A 547 -21.76 -30.41 27.26
N ALA A 548 -21.73 -30.88 26.01
CA ALA A 548 -22.91 -31.40 25.33
C ALA A 548 -23.40 -32.72 25.97
N HIS A 549 -22.47 -33.58 26.39
CA HIS A 549 -22.81 -34.80 27.10
C HIS A 549 -23.44 -34.50 28.47
N LEU A 550 -22.84 -33.59 29.25
CA LEU A 550 -23.35 -33.19 30.56
C LEU A 550 -24.70 -32.47 30.48
N LEU A 551 -24.91 -31.61 29.50
CA LEU A 551 -26.23 -31.02 29.24
C LEU A 551 -27.26 -32.10 28.93
N GLY A 552 -26.91 -33.09 28.09
CA GLY A 552 -27.78 -34.21 27.78
C GLY A 552 -28.19 -34.98 29.05
N ASN A 553 -27.25 -35.20 29.97
CA ASN A 553 -27.53 -35.83 31.26
C ASN A 553 -28.48 -34.97 32.11
N GLU A 554 -28.22 -33.67 32.24
CA GLU A 554 -29.07 -32.75 33.02
C GLU A 554 -30.50 -32.67 32.46
N GLN A 555 -30.67 -32.78 31.13
CA GLN A 555 -31.99 -32.79 30.48
C GLN A 555 -32.79 -34.07 30.70
N MET A 556 -32.13 -35.17 31.08
CA MET A 556 -32.80 -36.43 31.41
C MET A 556 -33.27 -36.49 32.87
N GLU A 557 -32.84 -35.55 33.71
CA GLU A 557 -33.21 -35.51 35.13
C GLU A 557 -34.67 -35.06 35.35
N PRO A 558 -35.31 -35.46 36.46
CA PRO A 558 -36.68 -35.05 36.78
C PRO A 558 -36.80 -33.54 36.92
N ALA A 559 -37.88 -32.96 36.37
CA ALA A 559 -38.10 -31.52 36.42
C ALA A 559 -38.20 -31.02 37.88
N PRO A 560 -37.36 -30.05 38.30
CA PRO A 560 -37.42 -29.51 39.66
C PRO A 560 -38.70 -28.69 39.89
N ALA A 561 -39.05 -28.47 41.15
CA ALA A 561 -40.25 -27.71 41.56
C ALA A 561 -40.27 -26.26 41.02
N ASP A 562 -39.11 -25.67 40.72
CA ASP A 562 -38.96 -24.36 40.05
C ASP A 562 -38.60 -24.52 38.56
N ALA A 563 -39.52 -25.15 37.80
CA ALA A 563 -39.34 -25.47 36.39
C ALA A 563 -39.08 -24.24 35.49
N GLY A 564 -39.58 -23.06 35.89
CA GLY A 564 -39.43 -21.82 35.11
C GLY A 564 -37.99 -21.29 35.11
N ARG A 565 -37.37 -21.19 36.29
CA ARG A 565 -35.99 -20.70 36.42
C ARG A 565 -34.98 -21.70 35.88
N HIS A 566 -35.18 -22.99 36.16
CA HIS A 566 -34.34 -24.07 35.66
C HIS A 566 -34.38 -24.16 34.12
N GLY A 567 -35.58 -24.07 33.53
CA GLY A 567 -35.74 -24.05 32.07
C GLY A 567 -35.07 -22.86 31.38
N MET A 568 -35.06 -21.67 32.00
CA MET A 568 -34.32 -20.51 31.48
C MET A 568 -32.80 -20.73 31.52
N GLN A 569 -32.28 -21.36 32.56
CA GLN A 569 -30.85 -21.68 32.67
C GLN A 569 -30.41 -22.69 31.62
N LEU A 570 -31.17 -23.78 31.43
CA LEU A 570 -30.89 -24.77 30.38
C LEU A 570 -30.92 -24.15 28.98
N ARG A 571 -31.90 -23.28 28.68
CA ARG A 571 -31.94 -22.54 27.40
C ARG A 571 -30.73 -21.63 27.21
N ASN A 572 -30.27 -20.95 28.27
CA ASN A 572 -29.07 -20.12 28.19
C ASN A 572 -27.82 -20.98 27.87
N ILE A 573 -27.69 -22.13 28.53
CA ILE A 573 -26.62 -23.11 28.26
C ILE A 573 -26.67 -23.58 26.79
N GLU A 574 -27.85 -23.93 26.28
CA GLU A 574 -28.03 -24.34 24.88
C GLU A 574 -27.62 -23.24 23.89
N VAL A 575 -28.00 -21.99 24.14
CA VAL A 575 -27.62 -20.84 23.30
C VAL A 575 -26.11 -20.65 23.29
N LYS A 576 -25.46 -20.74 24.46
CA LYS A 576 -24.00 -20.64 24.59
C LYS A 576 -23.29 -21.78 23.87
N LEU A 577 -23.76 -23.02 24.00
CA LEU A 577 -23.18 -24.17 23.28
C LEU A 577 -23.35 -24.07 21.77
N ARG A 578 -24.53 -23.65 21.30
CA ARG A 578 -24.76 -23.42 19.87
C ARG A 578 -23.82 -22.34 19.33
N ARG A 579 -23.64 -21.24 20.08
CA ARG A 579 -22.69 -20.18 19.72
C ARG A 579 -21.25 -20.69 19.71
N ALA A 580 -20.84 -21.44 20.72
CA ALA A 580 -19.50 -22.01 20.79
C ALA A 580 -19.22 -22.97 19.61
N ARG A 581 -20.20 -23.79 19.19
CA ARG A 581 -20.08 -24.63 17.99
C ARG A 581 -19.89 -23.82 16.71
N THR A 582 -20.61 -22.70 16.56
CA THR A 582 -20.43 -21.83 15.38
C THR A 582 -19.08 -21.11 15.38
N LEU A 583 -18.51 -20.86 16.56
CA LEU A 583 -17.27 -20.10 16.72
C LEU A 583 -16.02 -20.98 16.73
N VAL A 584 -16.11 -22.29 16.98
CA VAL A 584 -14.93 -23.14 17.24
C VAL A 584 -13.89 -23.11 16.12
N GLU A 585 -14.33 -22.97 14.86
CA GLU A 585 -13.44 -22.93 13.71
C GLU A 585 -12.86 -21.54 13.41
N GLU A 586 -13.50 -20.46 13.89
CA GLU A 586 -13.13 -19.06 13.59
C GLU A 586 -12.50 -18.34 14.79
N GLN A 587 -12.99 -18.61 15.99
CA GLN A 587 -12.62 -17.97 17.26
C GLN A 587 -12.51 -19.04 18.37
N PRO A 588 -11.54 -19.97 18.28
CA PRO A 588 -11.43 -21.10 19.20
C PRO A 588 -11.28 -20.68 20.66
N GLY A 589 -10.59 -19.56 20.94
CA GLY A 589 -10.47 -19.02 22.30
C GLY A 589 -11.81 -18.55 22.89
N THR A 590 -12.67 -17.92 22.08
CA THR A 590 -14.03 -17.53 22.52
C THR A 590 -14.92 -18.75 22.70
N ALA A 591 -14.83 -19.73 21.79
CA ALA A 591 -15.55 -21.00 21.94
C ALA A 591 -15.14 -21.73 23.23
N TYR A 592 -13.84 -21.79 23.53
CA TYR A 592 -13.28 -22.34 24.76
C TYR A 592 -13.80 -21.62 26.02
N ALA A 593 -13.80 -20.28 26.04
CA ALA A 593 -14.32 -19.52 27.17
C ALA A 593 -15.83 -19.77 27.40
N LEU A 594 -16.61 -19.84 26.31
CA LEU A 594 -18.05 -20.14 26.38
C LEU A 594 -18.30 -21.56 26.91
N THR A 595 -17.51 -22.55 26.52
CA THR A 595 -17.68 -23.92 27.04
C THR A 595 -17.27 -24.06 28.49
N LEU A 596 -16.19 -23.39 28.93
CA LEU A 596 -15.83 -23.35 30.35
C LEU A 596 -16.95 -22.74 31.22
N ASP A 597 -17.55 -21.65 30.76
CA ASP A 597 -18.68 -21.02 31.44
C ASP A 597 -19.93 -21.93 31.47
N VAL A 598 -20.16 -22.72 30.41
CA VAL A 598 -21.21 -23.75 30.40
C VAL A 598 -20.91 -24.87 31.41
N LEU A 599 -19.69 -25.39 31.46
CA LEU A 599 -19.31 -26.42 32.44
C LEU A 599 -19.49 -25.92 33.88
N GLY A 600 -19.11 -24.67 34.16
CA GLY A 600 -19.34 -24.05 35.47
C GLY A 600 -20.82 -23.94 35.84
N GLN A 601 -21.69 -23.64 34.86
CA GLN A 601 -23.14 -23.62 35.07
C GLN A 601 -23.72 -25.03 35.29
N LEU A 602 -23.26 -26.02 34.53
CA LEU A 602 -23.72 -27.41 34.66
C LEU A 602 -23.28 -28.03 36.01
N ASP A 603 -22.05 -27.79 36.46
CA ASP A 603 -21.59 -28.21 37.80
C ASP A 603 -22.43 -27.55 38.91
N SER A 604 -22.78 -26.28 38.75
CA SER A 604 -23.66 -25.58 39.70
C SER A 604 -25.06 -26.19 39.78
N LEU A 605 -25.64 -26.61 38.64
CA LEU A 605 -26.92 -27.31 38.60
C LEU A 605 -26.84 -28.68 39.26
N ALA A 606 -25.82 -29.47 38.93
CA ALA A 606 -25.60 -30.79 39.53
C ALA A 606 -25.44 -30.71 41.05
N ARG A 607 -24.66 -29.74 41.56
CA ARG A 607 -24.50 -29.52 43.02
C ARG A 607 -25.79 -29.08 43.70
N ALA A 608 -26.57 -28.21 43.07
CA ALA A 608 -27.85 -27.77 43.61
C ALA A 608 -28.82 -28.95 43.73
N ARG A 609 -28.82 -29.87 42.75
CA ARG A 609 -29.56 -31.13 42.81
C ARG A 609 -29.08 -32.02 43.95
N GLU A 610 -27.77 -32.30 44.03
CA GLU A 610 -27.22 -33.12 45.13
C GLU A 610 -27.55 -32.56 46.52
N ALA A 611 -27.54 -31.23 46.67
CA ALA A 611 -27.93 -30.58 47.92
C ALA A 611 -29.43 -30.74 48.22
N ALA A 612 -30.29 -30.69 47.20
CA ALA A 612 -31.72 -30.94 47.34
C ALA A 612 -31.99 -32.40 47.72
N ASP A 613 -31.30 -33.36 47.09
CA ASP A 613 -31.47 -34.80 47.36
C ASP A 613 -30.97 -35.21 48.76
N ARG A 614 -29.96 -34.52 49.31
CA ARG A 614 -29.45 -34.76 50.68
C ARG A 614 -30.23 -34.02 51.78
N GLY A 615 -31.10 -33.08 51.40
CA GLY A 615 -31.90 -32.27 52.32
C GLY A 615 -33.30 -32.83 52.62
N VAL A 616 -33.61 -34.03 52.12
CA VAL A 616 -34.89 -34.76 52.29
C VAL A 616 -34.77 -35.84 53.36
#